data_AF-A0A497GMF4-F1
#
_entry.id   AF-A0A497GMF4-F1
#
_cell.length_a   1.000
_cell.length_b   1.000
_cell.length_c   1.000
_cell.angle_alpha   90.00
_cell.angle_beta   90.00
_cell.angle_gamma   90.00
#
_symmetry.space_group_name_H-M   'P 1'
#
loop_
_entity.id
_entity.type
_entity.pdbx_description
1 polymer ?
#
loop_
_entity_poly.entity_id
_entity_poly.type
_entity_poly.pdbx_seq_one_letter_code
_entity_poly.pdbx_strand_id
1 'polypeptide(L)'
;MTGPGPGKIPIKAEVYLEPPHISVEGVDVYVHVKGYSRARVTHIDIEHPSMNVLLEPGEGYYVRIKGISGGFEIIIKPTKFMKRYVTRIRVKAPDLEGLIPPNRTTVGWLGGKDGGVYLGLRKEYVRKLEEWAINHGWKPRGKLEGNSFESHLM
;
A
#
# COMPACT_ATOMS: atom_id res chain seq x y z
N MET A 1 -6.29 2.98 -10.70
CA MET A 1 -7.56 3.57 -10.24
C MET A 1 -7.30 4.29 -8.94
N THR A 2 -7.54 5.58 -8.93
CA THR A 2 -7.58 6.44 -7.75
C THR A 2 -9.01 6.68 -7.30
N GLY A 3 -9.16 7.17 -6.08
CA GLY A 3 -10.42 7.39 -5.41
C GLY A 3 -10.97 6.14 -4.72
N PRO A 4 -12.02 6.33 -3.92
CA PRO A 4 -12.71 5.25 -3.21
C PRO A 4 -13.34 4.26 -4.20
N GLY A 5 -13.53 3.03 -3.74
CA GLY A 5 -14.18 2.00 -4.52
C GLY A 5 -14.32 0.71 -3.73
N PRO A 6 -15.07 -0.28 -4.24
CA PRO A 6 -15.20 -1.56 -3.56
C PRO A 6 -13.82 -2.15 -3.24
N GLY A 7 -13.65 -2.59 -1.99
CA GLY A 7 -12.43 -3.19 -1.46
C GLY A 7 -11.29 -2.21 -1.22
N LYS A 8 -11.51 -0.90 -1.29
CA LYS A 8 -10.59 0.10 -0.75
C LYS A 8 -11.10 0.57 0.60
N ILE A 9 -10.41 0.17 1.66
CA ILE A 9 -10.75 0.57 3.02
C ILE A 9 -9.93 1.82 3.35
N PRO A 10 -10.55 2.98 3.64
CA PRO A 10 -9.83 4.19 3.99
C PRO A 10 -9.11 4.01 5.34
N ILE A 11 -7.88 4.52 5.41
CA ILE A 11 -7.04 4.54 6.60
C ILE A 11 -6.83 5.99 7.02
N LYS A 12 -7.10 6.31 8.28
CA LYS A 12 -6.74 7.61 8.82
C LYS A 12 -5.23 7.69 8.93
N ALA A 13 -4.59 8.47 8.05
CA ALA A 13 -3.15 8.57 7.99
C ALA A 13 -2.64 9.98 7.73
N GLU A 14 -1.46 10.27 8.24
CA GLU A 14 -0.66 11.45 7.89
C GLU A 14 0.56 10.99 7.08
N VAL A 15 0.82 11.64 5.95
CA VAL A 15 1.97 11.31 5.09
C VAL A 15 2.94 12.47 5.01
N TYR A 16 4.23 12.14 5.16
CA TYR A 16 5.32 13.10 5.12
C TYR A 16 6.42 12.64 4.15
N LEU A 17 7.06 13.59 3.48
CA LEU A 17 8.27 13.37 2.71
C LEU A 17 9.51 13.81 3.49
N GLU A 18 10.49 12.93 3.58
CA GLU A 18 11.55 12.99 4.58
C GLU A 18 12.94 12.72 3.97
N PRO A 19 13.99 13.45 4.39
CA PRO A 19 13.95 14.82 4.92
C PRO A 19 13.45 15.81 3.84
N PRO A 20 13.06 17.07 4.14
CA PRO A 20 13.18 17.79 5.40
C PRO A 20 11.92 17.79 6.30
N HIS A 21 11.01 16.82 6.18
CA HIS A 21 9.70 16.79 6.84
C HIS A 21 8.67 17.71 6.16
N ILE A 22 8.25 17.32 4.96
CA ILE A 22 7.21 18.00 4.18
C ILE A 22 5.89 17.25 4.36
N SER A 23 4.87 17.88 4.91
CA SER A 23 3.53 17.29 4.99
C SER A 23 2.88 17.25 3.60
N VAL A 24 2.21 16.13 3.29
CA VAL A 24 1.41 15.98 2.07
C VAL A 24 -0.06 16.09 2.46
N GLU A 25 -0.59 17.31 2.37
CA GLU A 25 -2.00 17.58 2.67
C GLU A 25 -2.93 16.93 1.63
N GLY A 26 -4.13 16.52 2.06
CA GLY A 26 -5.14 15.92 1.17
C GLY A 26 -4.75 14.55 0.60
N VAL A 27 -3.82 13.84 1.24
CA VAL A 27 -3.45 12.48 0.88
C VAL A 27 -4.49 11.48 1.36
N ASP A 28 -4.93 10.61 0.46
CA ASP A 28 -5.77 9.49 0.82
C ASP A 28 -4.93 8.21 0.92
N VAL A 29 -5.11 7.46 2.00
CA VAL A 29 -4.45 6.16 2.21
C VAL A 29 -5.51 5.07 2.30
N TYR A 30 -5.32 3.99 1.54
CA TYR A 30 -6.26 2.86 1.54
C TYR A 30 -5.54 1.53 1.71
N VAL A 31 -6.17 0.60 2.40
CA VAL A 31 -5.90 -0.83 2.19
C VAL A 31 -6.73 -1.29 1.00
N HIS A 32 -6.08 -1.64 -0.10
CA HIS A 32 -6.73 -2.13 -1.32
C HIS A 32 -6.72 -3.66 -1.31
N VAL A 33 -7.88 -4.24 -0.98
CA VAL A 33 -8.10 -5.67 -0.80
C VAL A 33 -8.10 -6.43 -2.12
N LYS A 34 -7.41 -7.56 -2.16
CA LYS A 34 -7.32 -8.45 -3.32
C LYS A 34 -8.70 -8.84 -3.87
N GLY A 35 -8.81 -8.82 -5.19
CA GLY A 35 -9.97 -9.26 -5.95
C GLY A 35 -11.09 -8.24 -6.03
N TYR A 36 -10.88 -7.04 -5.51
CA TYR A 36 -11.75 -5.89 -5.70
C TYR A 36 -11.04 -4.82 -6.51
N SER A 37 -11.79 -4.06 -7.31
CA SER A 37 -11.24 -2.89 -8.02
C SER A 37 -9.93 -3.21 -8.76
N ARG A 38 -9.86 -4.41 -9.39
CA ARG A 38 -8.72 -4.97 -10.14
C ARG A 38 -7.44 -5.28 -9.33
N ALA A 39 -7.46 -5.20 -7.99
CA ALA A 39 -6.32 -5.60 -7.17
C ALA A 39 -6.03 -7.09 -7.30
N ARG A 40 -4.83 -7.45 -7.73
CA ARG A 40 -4.37 -8.85 -7.83
C ARG A 40 -3.85 -9.40 -6.50
N VAL A 41 -3.37 -8.51 -5.63
CA VAL A 41 -2.83 -8.78 -4.29
C VAL A 41 -3.28 -7.64 -3.38
N THR A 42 -3.48 -7.93 -2.09
CA THR A 42 -3.81 -6.89 -1.10
C THR A 42 -2.58 -6.01 -0.86
N HIS A 43 -2.75 -4.69 -0.96
CA HIS A 43 -1.65 -3.71 -0.85
C HIS A 43 -2.15 -2.40 -0.23
N ILE A 44 -1.24 -1.46 0.00
CA ILE A 44 -1.57 -0.12 0.49
C ILE A 44 -1.48 0.88 -0.66
N ASP A 45 -2.55 1.63 -0.90
CA ASP A 45 -2.56 2.77 -1.81
C ASP A 45 -2.24 4.05 -1.02
N ILE A 46 -1.40 4.92 -1.59
CA ILE A 46 -1.13 6.28 -1.12
C ILE A 46 -1.42 7.21 -2.29
N GLU A 47 -2.58 7.85 -2.25
CA GLU A 47 -3.15 8.60 -3.37
C GLU A 47 -3.04 10.09 -3.13
N HIS A 48 -2.16 10.72 -3.89
CA HIS A 48 -2.05 12.16 -4.03
C HIS A 48 -1.26 12.45 -5.32
N PRO A 49 -1.65 13.41 -6.17
CA PRO A 49 -0.96 13.69 -7.43
C PRO A 49 0.54 13.98 -7.27
N SER A 50 0.93 14.59 -6.15
CA SER A 50 2.35 14.87 -5.87
C SER A 50 3.20 13.60 -5.70
N MET A 51 2.60 12.44 -5.40
CA MET A 51 3.33 11.18 -5.35
C MET A 51 3.86 10.77 -6.73
N ASN A 52 3.23 11.22 -7.82
CA ASN A 52 3.74 10.95 -9.16
C ASN A 52 5.01 11.74 -9.51
N VAL A 53 5.37 12.77 -8.72
CA VAL A 53 6.71 13.39 -8.79
C VAL A 53 7.78 12.44 -8.25
N LEU A 54 7.41 11.54 -7.32
CA LEU A 54 8.32 10.58 -6.72
C LEU A 54 8.47 9.32 -7.58
N LEU A 55 7.38 8.93 -8.25
CA LEU A 55 7.33 7.74 -9.09
C LEU A 55 6.20 7.85 -10.12
N GLU A 56 6.56 7.80 -11.40
CA GLU A 56 5.61 7.95 -12.50
C GLU A 56 4.67 6.73 -12.63
N PRO A 57 3.43 6.91 -13.12
CA PRO A 57 2.53 5.80 -13.40
C PRO A 57 3.16 4.73 -14.30
N GLY A 58 3.03 3.46 -13.91
CA GLY A 58 3.60 2.34 -14.67
C GLY A 58 5.06 2.01 -14.32
N GLU A 59 5.76 2.89 -13.61
CA GLU A 59 7.06 2.60 -13.04
C GLU A 59 6.95 1.86 -11.69
N GLY A 60 8.03 1.21 -11.29
CA GLY A 60 8.13 0.65 -9.96
C GLY A 60 9.48 0.05 -9.66
N TYR A 61 9.78 -0.07 -8.37
CA TYR A 61 11.01 -0.68 -7.91
C TYR A 61 10.86 -1.23 -6.49
N TYR A 62 11.77 -2.12 -6.13
CA TYR A 62 11.86 -2.64 -4.77
C TYR A 62 12.39 -1.57 -3.81
N VAL A 63 11.70 -1.42 -2.70
CA VAL A 63 11.99 -0.46 -1.63
C VAL A 63 12.22 -1.18 -0.32
N ARG A 64 13.04 -0.59 0.57
CA ARG A 64 13.07 -1.01 1.97
C ARG A 64 11.95 -0.30 2.73
N ILE A 65 11.29 -1.03 3.61
CA ILE A 65 10.22 -0.48 4.46
C ILE A 65 10.61 -0.73 5.91
N LYS A 66 10.62 0.32 6.72
CA LYS A 66 10.96 0.27 8.14
C LYS A 66 9.70 0.51 8.97
N GLY A 67 9.41 -0.37 9.92
CA GLY A 67 8.36 -0.14 10.90
C GLY A 67 8.78 0.93 11.89
N ILE A 68 7.85 1.83 12.22
CA ILE A 68 8.01 2.86 13.25
C ILE A 68 6.79 2.80 14.19
N SER A 69 6.87 3.48 15.34
CA SER A 69 5.68 3.63 16.19
C SER A 69 4.58 4.37 15.43
N GLY A 70 3.36 3.82 15.46
CA GLY A 70 2.21 4.38 14.75
C GLY A 70 2.28 4.35 13.22
N GLY A 71 3.17 3.55 12.58
CA GLY A 71 3.19 3.46 11.12
C GLY A 71 4.46 2.86 10.52
N PHE A 72 4.87 3.35 9.35
CA PHE A 72 6.07 2.88 8.65
C PHE A 72 6.71 3.95 7.76
N GLU A 73 7.96 3.73 7.38
CA GLU A 73 8.70 4.54 6.42
C GLU A 73 9.07 3.70 5.19
N ILE A 74 8.81 4.23 4.01
CA ILE A 74 9.23 3.68 2.72
C ILE A 74 10.51 4.41 2.32
N ILE A 75 11.63 3.69 2.21
CA ILE A 75 12.92 4.25 1.79
C ILE A 75 12.98 4.20 0.27
N ILE A 76 13.01 5.38 -0.33
CA ILE A 76 13.01 5.59 -1.78
C ILE A 76 14.38 6.06 -2.26
N LYS A 77 14.59 6.04 -3.58
CA LYS A 77 15.75 6.70 -4.18
C LYS A 77 15.69 8.20 -3.87
N PRO A 78 16.84 8.90 -3.72
CA PRO A 78 16.84 10.35 -3.59
C PRO A 78 16.13 11.01 -4.78
N THR A 79 14.99 11.63 -4.52
CA THR A 79 14.16 12.26 -5.55
C THR A 79 13.96 13.74 -5.24
N LYS A 80 14.00 14.59 -6.26
CA LYS A 80 13.81 16.03 -6.10
C LYS A 80 12.32 16.36 -6.04
N PHE A 81 11.88 16.91 -4.92
CA PHE A 81 10.51 17.36 -4.67
C PHE A 81 10.53 18.82 -4.23
N MET A 82 9.84 19.71 -4.95
CA MET A 82 9.83 21.17 -4.67
C MET A 82 11.23 21.75 -4.38
N LYS A 83 12.22 21.41 -5.21
CA LYS A 83 13.65 21.80 -5.08
C LYS A 83 14.41 21.22 -3.88
N ARG A 84 13.81 20.37 -3.05
CA ARG A 84 14.47 19.62 -1.96
C ARG A 84 14.65 18.16 -2.37
N TYR A 85 15.64 17.47 -1.83
CA TYR A 85 15.75 16.02 -1.99
C TYR A 85 15.04 15.31 -0.85
N VAL A 86 14.18 14.37 -1.20
CA VAL A 86 13.49 13.47 -0.28
C VAL A 86 14.01 12.05 -0.51
N THR A 87 14.04 11.25 0.56
CA THR A 87 14.56 9.87 0.52
C THR A 87 13.61 8.87 1.20
N ARG A 88 12.55 9.36 1.83
CA ARG A 88 11.58 8.55 2.54
C ARG A 88 10.18 9.12 2.39
N ILE A 89 9.21 8.22 2.31
CA ILE A 89 7.79 8.51 2.52
C ILE A 89 7.44 7.94 3.89
N ARG A 90 7.12 8.79 4.85
CA ARG A 90 6.70 8.39 6.20
C ARG A 90 5.18 8.39 6.25
N VAL A 91 4.59 7.26 6.60
CA VAL A 91 3.15 7.09 6.76
C VAL A 91 2.89 6.83 8.23
N LYS A 92 2.20 7.76 8.89
CA LYS A 92 1.65 7.54 10.24
C LYS A 92 0.21 7.10 10.09
N ALA A 93 -0.09 5.87 10.50
CA ALA A 93 -1.39 5.25 10.39
C ALA A 93 -1.60 4.36 11.63
N PRO A 94 -2.22 4.87 12.71
CA PRO A 94 -2.45 4.11 13.93
C PRO A 94 -3.21 2.80 13.69
N ASP A 95 -4.16 2.78 12.76
CA ASP A 95 -4.93 1.59 12.40
C ASP A 95 -4.07 0.46 11.80
N LEU A 96 -2.87 0.79 11.30
CA LEU A 96 -1.89 -0.13 10.74
C LEU A 96 -0.68 -0.33 11.65
N GLU A 97 -0.78 0.06 12.93
CA GLU A 97 0.29 -0.16 13.90
C GLU A 97 0.64 -1.66 14.02
N GLY A 98 1.94 -1.96 14.07
CA GLY A 98 2.42 -3.33 14.17
C GLY A 98 2.31 -4.15 12.88
N LEU A 99 1.79 -3.58 11.77
CA LEU A 99 1.85 -4.19 10.44
C LEU A 99 3.29 -4.62 10.16
N ILE A 100 4.20 -3.64 10.13
CA ILE A 100 5.64 -3.86 10.21
C ILE A 100 6.06 -3.44 11.62
N PRO A 101 6.49 -4.38 12.49
CA PRO A 101 6.90 -4.07 13.85
C PRO A 101 7.95 -2.95 13.91
N PRO A 102 7.91 -2.06 14.92
CA PRO A 102 8.91 -1.02 15.10
C PRO A 102 10.34 -1.58 15.05
N ASN A 103 11.25 -0.85 14.39
CA ASN A 103 12.65 -1.24 14.16
C ASN A 103 12.85 -2.47 13.27
N ARG A 104 11.79 -3.14 12.82
CA ARG A 104 11.90 -4.18 11.79
C ARG A 104 11.97 -3.55 10.42
N THR A 105 12.78 -4.14 9.55
CA THR A 105 12.82 -3.79 8.13
C THR A 105 12.33 -4.96 7.28
N THR A 106 11.63 -4.64 6.21
CA THR A 106 11.28 -5.58 5.13
C THR A 106 11.56 -4.94 3.77
N VAL A 107 11.36 -5.71 2.70
CA VAL A 107 11.36 -5.20 1.33
C VAL A 107 9.92 -5.23 0.82
N GLY A 108 9.53 -4.22 0.06
CA GLY A 108 8.27 -4.20 -0.68
C GLY A 108 8.46 -3.69 -2.10
N TRP A 109 7.36 -3.63 -2.83
CA TRP A 109 7.32 -3.06 -4.17
C TRP A 109 6.60 -1.71 -4.11
N LEU A 110 7.29 -0.63 -4.48
CA LEU A 110 6.64 0.66 -4.68
C LEU A 110 6.35 0.80 -6.17
N GLY A 111 5.08 0.90 -6.54
CA GLY A 111 4.65 1.10 -7.91
C GLY A 111 3.90 2.42 -8.08
N GLY A 112 4.12 3.10 -9.20
CA GLY A 112 3.39 4.30 -9.58
C GLY A 112 2.04 3.95 -10.21
N LYS A 113 1.03 4.75 -9.89
CA LYS A 113 -0.32 4.70 -10.47
C LYS A 113 -0.77 6.12 -10.77
N ASP A 114 -1.72 6.30 -11.68
CA ASP A 114 -2.29 7.63 -11.91
C ASP A 114 -2.82 8.21 -10.60
N GLY A 115 -2.33 9.38 -10.20
CA GLY A 115 -2.72 10.10 -8.99
C GLY A 115 -2.20 9.51 -7.68
N GLY A 116 -1.18 8.65 -7.70
CA GLY A 116 -0.63 8.10 -6.47
C GLY A 116 0.48 7.06 -6.65
N VAL A 117 0.76 6.36 -5.56
CA VAL A 117 1.60 5.16 -5.55
C VAL A 117 0.90 4.03 -4.80
N TYR A 118 1.33 2.80 -5.02
CA TYR A 118 0.92 1.66 -4.23
C TYR A 118 2.12 0.91 -3.68
N LEU A 119 1.97 0.38 -2.46
CA LEU A 119 2.98 -0.36 -1.72
C LEU A 119 2.55 -1.83 -1.62
N GLY A 120 3.15 -2.66 -2.48
CA GLY A 120 3.10 -4.11 -2.35
C GLY A 120 4.03 -4.58 -1.22
N LEU A 121 3.56 -5.56 -0.44
CA LEU A 121 4.28 -6.11 0.71
C LEU A 121 4.60 -7.60 0.51
N ARG A 122 5.52 -8.12 1.31
CA ARG A 122 5.76 -9.58 1.37
C ARG A 122 4.53 -10.31 1.94
N LYS A 123 4.41 -11.58 1.58
CA LYS A 123 3.24 -12.44 1.88
C LYS A 123 2.86 -12.42 3.36
N GLU A 124 3.82 -12.41 4.28
CA GLU A 124 3.57 -12.36 5.71
C GLU A 124 2.87 -11.07 6.17
N TYR A 125 3.18 -9.93 5.54
CA TYR A 125 2.55 -8.65 5.84
C TYR A 125 1.23 -8.46 5.07
N VAL A 126 1.14 -9.04 3.87
CA VAL A 126 -0.12 -9.14 3.13
C VAL A 126 -1.16 -9.90 3.96
N ARG A 127 -0.80 -11.03 4.58
CA ARG A 127 -1.70 -11.79 5.45
C ARG A 127 -2.23 -10.94 6.61
N LYS A 128 -1.36 -10.17 7.27
CA LYS A 128 -1.77 -9.24 8.33
C LYS A 128 -2.76 -8.18 7.83
N LEU A 129 -2.52 -7.61 6.64
CA LEU A 129 -3.47 -6.67 6.02
C LEU A 129 -4.80 -7.34 5.70
N GLU A 130 -4.78 -8.59 5.25
CA GLU A 130 -5.98 -9.35 4.93
C GLU A 130 -6.78 -9.73 6.19
N GLU A 131 -6.11 -10.15 7.26
CA GLU A 131 -6.72 -10.35 8.59
C GLU A 131 -7.35 -9.06 9.11
N TRP A 132 -6.62 -7.95 9.03
CA TRP A 132 -7.14 -6.62 9.36
C TRP A 132 -8.37 -6.28 8.50
N ALA A 133 -8.32 -6.48 7.19
CA ALA A 133 -9.42 -6.20 6.28
C ALA A 133 -10.67 -7.06 6.57
N ILE A 134 -10.50 -8.33 6.92
CA ILE A 134 -11.59 -9.23 7.32
C ILE A 134 -12.31 -8.69 8.55
N ASN A 135 -11.56 -8.22 9.55
CA ASN A 135 -12.13 -7.60 10.75
C ASN A 135 -12.89 -6.29 10.45
N HIS A 136 -12.65 -5.69 9.28
CA HIS A 136 -13.35 -4.51 8.77
C HIS A 136 -14.41 -4.86 7.70
N GLY A 137 -14.82 -6.13 7.61
CA GLY A 137 -15.90 -6.58 6.74
C GLY A 137 -15.50 -6.87 5.29
N TRP A 138 -14.20 -6.89 4.97
CA TRP A 138 -13.71 -7.12 3.60
C TRP A 138 -12.89 -8.39 3.50
N LYS A 139 -13.50 -9.43 2.91
CA LYS A 139 -12.82 -10.69 2.62
C LYS A 139 -12.11 -10.64 1.26
N PRO A 140 -10.80 -10.91 1.18
CA PRO A 140 -10.07 -11.06 -0.08
C PRO A 140 -10.72 -12.09 -1.02
N ARG A 141 -10.77 -11.79 -2.33
CA ARG A 141 -11.29 -12.74 -3.33
C ARG A 141 -10.14 -13.44 -4.06
N GLY A 142 -10.28 -14.76 -4.27
CA GLY A 142 -9.37 -15.57 -5.09
C GLY A 142 -10.04 -16.04 -6.38
N LYS A 143 -9.28 -16.69 -7.27
CA LYS A 143 -9.90 -17.59 -8.27
C LYS A 143 -10.76 -18.60 -7.49
N LEU A 144 -11.94 -18.93 -8.01
CA LEU A 144 -12.64 -20.16 -7.63
C LEU A 144 -11.61 -21.30 -7.67
N GLU A 145 -11.28 -21.88 -6.53
CA GLU A 145 -10.66 -23.20 -6.52
C GLU A 145 -11.78 -24.19 -6.85
N GLY A 146 -11.65 -24.87 -7.99
CA GLY A 146 -12.48 -26.02 -8.37
C GLY A 146 -13.74 -25.71 -9.19
N ASN A 147 -13.62 -25.72 -10.52
CA ASN A 147 -14.47 -26.65 -11.26
C ASN A 147 -13.73 -27.99 -11.19
N SER A 148 -13.97 -28.75 -10.12
CA SER A 148 -13.98 -30.19 -10.26
C SER A 148 -15.08 -30.47 -11.29
N PHE A 149 -14.69 -30.86 -12.49
CA PHE A 149 -15.61 -31.60 -13.33
C PHE A 149 -15.99 -32.84 -12.52
N GLU A 150 -17.14 -32.79 -11.85
CA GLU A 150 -17.95 -33.97 -11.66
C GLU A 150 -18.33 -34.46 -13.06
N SER A 151 -17.49 -35.31 -13.63
CA SER A 151 -17.99 -36.37 -14.51
C SER A 151 -18.53 -37.46 -13.60
N HIS A 152 -19.70 -37.20 -12.99
CA HIS A 152 -20.59 -38.26 -12.56
C HIS A 152 -21.19 -38.87 -13.83
N LEU A 153 -20.97 -40.18 -14.00
CA LEU A 153 -21.72 -41.11 -14.86
C LEU A 153 -22.09 -40.67 -16.28
N MET A 154 -21.44 -41.29 -17.28
CA MET A 154 -22.05 -42.36 -18.10
C MET A 154 -20.95 -43.28 -18.62
#